data_AF-A0AAN5HZW5-F1
#
_entry.id   AF-A0AAN5HZW5-F1
#
_cell.length_a   1.000
_cell.length_b   1.000
_cell.length_c   1.000
_cell.angle_alpha   90.00
_cell.angle_beta   90.00
_cell.angle_gamma   90.00
#
_symmetry.space_group_name_H-M   'P 1'
#
loop_
_entity.id
_entity.type
_entity.pdbx_description
1 polymer ?
#
loop_
_entity_poly.entity_id
_entity_poly.type
_entity_poly.pdbx_seq_one_letter_code
_entity_poly.pdbx_strand_id
1 'polypeptide(L)'
;SMALLALFLIAMIFVAESIKLTPQMEKCGEQLLSVLAKENNKDMKTAMSKVIKNVQKGDLKASQELVRSISDANRKYANEYYWIDDCKPMKNCLDCPIDL
;
A
#
# COMPACT_ATOMS: atom_id res chain seq x y z
N SER A 1 42.12 -17.12 -15.35
CA SER A 1 40.83 -17.78 -15.58
C SER A 1 39.73 -16.75 -15.76
N MET A 2 39.29 -16.53 -17.00
CA MET A 2 38.27 -15.53 -17.37
C MET A 2 36.83 -15.86 -16.88
N ALA A 3 36.66 -16.96 -16.14
CA ALA A 3 35.36 -17.41 -15.64
C ALA A 3 34.92 -16.76 -14.32
N LEU A 4 35.80 -16.06 -13.58
CA LEU A 4 35.44 -15.47 -12.28
C LEU A 4 34.87 -14.04 -12.36
N LEU A 5 35.01 -13.36 -13.50
CA LEU A 5 34.56 -11.97 -13.67
C LEU A 5 33.11 -11.85 -14.17
N ALA A 6 32.52 -12.93 -14.68
CA ALA A 6 31.16 -12.93 -15.22
C ALA A 6 30.06 -13.13 -14.15
N LEU A 7 30.41 -13.53 -12.92
CA LEU A 7 29.43 -13.84 -11.88
C LEU A 7 28.98 -12.62 -11.04
N PHE A 8 29.58 -11.44 -11.24
CA PHE A 8 29.29 -10.23 -10.46
C PHE A 8 28.28 -9.28 -11.10
N LEU A 9 27.74 -9.59 -12.28
CA LEU A 9 26.91 -8.67 -13.08
C LEU A 9 25.39 -8.86 -12.97
N ILE A 10 24.89 -9.73 -12.08
CA ILE A 10 23.43 -10.00 -11.94
C ILE A 10 22.80 -9.33 -10.70
N ALA A 11 23.55 -8.49 -9.97
CA ALA A 11 23.07 -7.92 -8.69
C ALA A 11 22.50 -6.49 -8.75
N MET A 12 22.30 -5.92 -9.94
CA MET A 12 21.61 -4.65 -10.14
C MET A 12 20.68 -4.91 -11.33
N ILE A 13 19.36 -4.73 -11.31
CA ILE A 13 18.61 -3.53 -10.96
C ILE A 13 17.17 -4.02 -10.69
N PHE A 14 16.80 -4.24 -9.43
CA PHE A 14 15.43 -4.00 -8.99
C PHE A 14 15.51 -2.93 -7.92
N VAL A 15 15.93 -1.73 -8.33
CA VAL A 15 15.60 -0.54 -7.55
C VAL A 15 14.09 -0.45 -7.69
N ALA A 16 13.38 -1.00 -6.70
CA ALA A 16 11.95 -0.75 -6.57
C ALA A 16 11.79 0.76 -6.65
N GLU A 17 11.12 1.25 -7.69
CA GLU A 17 10.81 2.66 -7.84
C GLU A 17 9.97 3.04 -6.62
N SER A 18 10.63 3.57 -5.59
CA SER A 18 9.93 4.10 -4.44
C SER A 18 9.11 5.26 -4.97
N ILE A 19 7.79 5.15 -4.88
CA ILE A 19 6.90 6.24 -5.26
C ILE A 19 7.38 7.48 -4.50
N LYS A 20 7.71 8.57 -5.22
CA LYS A 20 7.87 9.87 -4.58
C LYS A 20 6.51 10.26 -4.00
N LEU A 21 6.35 10.03 -2.71
CA LEU A 21 5.13 10.38 -1.99
C LEU A 21 4.99 11.89 -1.99
N THR A 22 3.79 12.38 -2.25
CA THR A 22 3.47 13.79 -1.97
C THR A 22 3.40 13.98 -0.46
N PRO A 23 3.56 15.20 0.07
CA PRO A 23 3.41 15.46 1.51
C PRO A 23 2.07 14.98 2.08
N GLN A 24 1.02 14.97 1.25
CA GLN A 24 -0.29 14.45 1.63
C GLN A 24 -0.30 12.91 1.74
N MET A 25 0.38 12.21 0.83
CA MET A 25 0.53 10.76 0.89
C MET A 25 1.35 10.33 2.11
N GLU A 26 2.38 11.10 2.48
CA GLU A 26 3.19 10.84 3.66
C GLU A 26 2.34 10.93 4.94
N LYS A 27 1.58 12.01 5.12
CA LYS A 27 0.66 12.17 6.26
C LYS A 27 -0.39 11.06 6.33
N CYS A 28 -0.98 10.71 5.19
CA CYS A 28 -1.90 9.57 5.17
C CYS A 28 -1.19 8.26 5.54
N GLY A 29 0.03 8.03 5.05
CA GLY A 29 0.84 6.87 5.43
C GLY A 29 1.08 6.79 6.94
N GLU A 30 1.45 7.91 7.57
CA GLU A 30 1.63 8.01 9.02
C GLU A 30 0.33 7.71 9.79
N GLN A 31 -0.79 8.27 9.35
CA GLN A 31 -2.10 7.99 9.93
C GLN A 31 -2.44 6.49 9.83
N LEU A 32 -2.29 5.89 8.65
CA LEU A 32 -2.59 4.47 8.44
C LEU A 32 -1.76 3.57 9.35
N LEU A 33 -0.47 3.87 9.51
CA LEU A 33 0.41 3.14 10.43
C LEU A 33 -0.02 3.31 11.89
N SER A 34 -0.42 4.52 12.29
CA SER A 34 -0.92 4.82 13.64
C SER A 34 -2.22 4.09 13.95
N VAL A 35 -3.18 4.06 13.02
CA VAL A 35 -4.44 3.32 13.14
C VAL A 35 -4.16 1.81 13.18
N LEU A 36 -3.32 1.30 12.27
CA LEU A 36 -2.98 -0.13 12.20
C LEU A 36 -2.32 -0.65 13.49
N ALA A 37 -1.51 0.17 14.15
CA ALA A 37 -0.89 -0.19 15.43
C ALA A 37 -1.93 -0.47 16.53
N LYS A 38 -3.06 0.25 16.49
CA LYS A 38 -4.17 0.14 17.46
C LYS A 38 -5.25 -0.85 17.01
N GLU A 39 -5.14 -1.41 15.82
CA GLU A 39 -6.11 -2.33 15.26
C GLU A 39 -6.15 -3.65 16.02
N ASN A 40 -7.36 -4.02 16.44
CA ASN A 40 -7.68 -5.24 17.19
C ASN A 40 -8.46 -6.26 16.33
N ASN A 41 -9.11 -5.82 15.25
CA ASN A 41 -9.70 -6.71 14.26
C ASN A 41 -8.58 -7.33 13.40
N LYS A 42 -8.33 -8.63 13.59
CA LYS A 42 -7.24 -9.36 12.93
C LYS A 42 -7.34 -9.36 11.40
N ASP A 43 -8.55 -9.45 10.87
CA ASP A 43 -8.79 -9.48 9.43
C ASP A 43 -8.47 -8.12 8.82
N MET A 44 -8.94 -7.04 9.47
CA MET A 44 -8.62 -5.68 9.06
C MET A 44 -7.15 -5.36 9.19
N LYS A 45 -6.50 -5.79 10.28
CA LYS A 45 -5.05 -5.62 10.46
C LYS A 45 -4.26 -6.27 9.32
N THR A 46 -4.67 -7.47 8.93
CA THR A 46 -4.03 -8.22 7.85
C THR A 46 -4.26 -7.56 6.49
N ALA A 47 -5.50 -7.19 6.18
CA ALA A 47 -5.85 -6.54 4.92
C ALA A 47 -5.14 -5.18 4.78
N MET A 48 -5.22 -4.33 5.80
CA MET A 48 -4.63 -3.00 5.77
C MET A 48 -3.10 -3.02 5.77
N SER A 49 -2.47 -3.97 6.48
CA SER A 49 -1.02 -4.16 6.39
C SER A 49 -0.57 -4.51 4.96
N LYS A 50 -1.35 -5.32 4.24
CA LYS A 50 -1.07 -5.64 2.82
C LYS A 50 -1.28 -4.43 1.90
N VAL A 51 -2.36 -3.66 2.08
CA VAL A 51 -2.60 -2.42 1.32
C VAL A 51 -1.41 -1.46 1.47
N ILE A 52 -0.99 -1.18 2.71
CA ILE A 52 0.13 -0.27 2.97
C ILE A 52 1.42 -0.77 2.31
N LYS A 53 1.71 -2.08 2.43
CA LYS A 53 2.90 -2.68 1.78
C LYS A 53 2.86 -2.58 0.26
N ASN A 54 1.70 -2.78 -0.36
CA ASN A 54 1.56 -2.69 -1.81
C ASN A 54 1.77 -1.25 -2.29
N VAL A 55 1.16 -0.26 -1.62
CA VAL A 55 1.36 1.17 -1.92
C VAL A 55 2.84 1.57 -1.76
N GLN A 56 3.49 1.16 -0.68
CA GLN A 56 4.92 1.43 -0.45
C GLN A 56 5.84 0.85 -1.53
N LYS A 57 5.40 -0.20 -2.22
CA LYS A 57 6.14 -0.87 -3.29
C LYS A 57 5.84 -0.34 -4.69
N GLY A 58 4.93 0.62 -4.87
CA GLY A 58 4.47 1.00 -6.20
C GLY A 58 3.27 0.20 -6.72
N ASP A 59 2.83 -0.84 -6.02
CA ASP A 59 1.82 -1.77 -6.50
C ASP A 59 0.39 -1.28 -6.18
N LEU A 60 -0.01 -0.21 -6.86
CA LEU A 60 -1.32 0.41 -6.67
C LEU A 60 -2.46 -0.51 -7.15
N LYS A 61 -2.22 -1.30 -8.20
CA LYS A 61 -3.19 -2.25 -8.73
C LYS A 61 -3.53 -3.34 -7.70
N ALA A 62 -2.52 -3.99 -7.10
CA ALA A 62 -2.78 -5.00 -6.08
C ALA A 62 -3.43 -4.39 -4.82
N SER A 63 -3.13 -3.12 -4.51
CA SER A 63 -3.81 -2.39 -3.43
C SER A 63 -5.30 -2.23 -3.69
N GLN A 64 -5.68 -1.80 -4.91
CA GLN A 64 -7.07 -1.62 -5.32
C GLN A 64 -7.83 -2.95 -5.38
N GLU A 65 -7.23 -4.00 -5.95
CA GLU A 65 -7.81 -5.35 -5.99
C GLU A 65 -8.10 -5.87 -4.58
N LEU A 66 -7.17 -5.66 -3.63
CA LEU A 66 -7.36 -6.07 -2.25
C LEU A 66 -8.53 -5.33 -1.58
N VAL A 67 -8.62 -4.01 -1.73
CA VAL A 67 -9.73 -3.19 -1.18
C VAL A 67 -11.09 -3.59 -1.78
N ARG A 68 -11.13 -4.04 -3.03
CA ARG A 68 -12.35 -4.57 -3.66
C ARG A 68 -12.70 -5.98 -3.21
N SER A 69 -11.70 -6.79 -2.84
CA SER A 69 -11.91 -8.18 -2.41
C SER A 69 -12.40 -8.33 -0.96
N ILE A 70 -12.21 -7.33 -0.10
CA ILE A 70 -12.75 -7.38 1.26
C ILE A 70 -14.28 -7.23 1.24
N SER A 71 -14.96 -7.69 2.30
CA SER A 71 -16.43 -7.60 2.40
C SER A 71 -16.93 -6.16 2.48
N ASP A 72 -18.21 -5.92 2.16
CA ASP A 72 -18.83 -4.60 2.33
C ASP A 72 -18.77 -4.08 3.77
N ALA A 73 -18.94 -4.98 4.75
CA ALA A 73 -18.79 -4.64 6.16
C ALA A 73 -17.36 -4.14 6.47
N ASN A 74 -16.34 -4.81 5.94
CA ASN A 74 -14.94 -4.42 6.13
C ASN A 74 -14.59 -3.16 5.33
N ARG A 75 -15.17 -2.93 4.15
CA ARG A 75 -15.07 -1.65 3.42
C ARG A 75 -15.65 -0.51 4.24
N LYS A 76 -16.84 -0.70 4.81
CA LYS A 76 -17.48 0.29 5.67
C LYS A 76 -16.62 0.58 6.90
N TYR A 77 -16.09 -0.47 7.53
CA TYR A 77 -15.15 -0.32 8.65
C TYR A 77 -13.89 0.46 8.23
N ALA A 78 -13.25 0.11 7.12
CA ALA A 78 -12.08 0.84 6.63
C ALA A 78 -12.39 2.32 6.38
N ASN A 79 -13.57 2.64 5.86
CA ASN A 79 -14.04 4.01 5.68
C ASN A 79 -14.19 4.80 6.99
N GLU A 80 -14.59 4.13 8.06
CA GLU A 80 -14.82 4.77 9.36
C GLU A 80 -13.51 4.95 10.17
N TYR A 81 -12.52 4.07 9.97
CA TYR A 81 -11.32 4.02 10.82
C TYR A 81 -10.01 4.33 10.10
N TYR A 82 -9.87 4.02 8.81
CA TYR A 82 -8.63 4.20 8.05
C TYR A 82 -8.70 5.38 7.07
N TRP A 83 -9.86 5.61 6.44
CA TRP A 83 -10.04 6.65 5.41
C TRP A 83 -10.60 7.97 5.95
N ILE A 84 -10.07 8.37 7.11
CA ILE A 84 -10.41 9.61 7.82
C ILE A 84 -9.32 10.68 7.63
N ASP A 85 -9.58 11.89 8.11
CA ASP A 85 -8.62 13.00 8.21
C ASP A 85 -7.67 13.14 7.01
N ASP A 86 -6.37 12.87 7.19
CA ASP A 86 -5.33 13.04 6.17
C ASP A 86 -5.49 12.05 5.00
N CYS A 87 -6.09 10.89 5.26
CA CYS A 87 -6.38 9.89 4.23
C CYS A 87 -7.73 10.08 3.52
N LYS A 88 -8.61 10.94 4.02
CA LYS A 88 -9.95 11.16 3.42
C LYS A 88 -9.88 11.54 1.93
N PRO A 89 -8.95 12.39 1.46
CA PRO A 89 -8.85 12.73 0.04
C PRO A 89 -8.37 11.56 -0.83
N MET A 90 -7.61 10.64 -0.25
CA MET A 90 -7.03 9.47 -0.92
C MET A 90 -8.04 8.32 -1.04
N LYS A 91 -9.15 8.35 -0.30
CA LYS A 91 -10.20 7.34 -0.34
C LYS A 91 -10.64 7.01 -1.76
N ASN A 92 -10.87 8.04 -2.58
CA ASN A 92 -11.36 7.86 -3.93
C ASN A 92 -10.34 7.12 -4.82
N CYS A 93 -9.03 7.27 -4.58
CA CYS A 93 -7.99 6.61 -5.37
C CYS A 93 -7.99 5.08 -5.24
N LEU A 94 -8.49 4.55 -4.12
CA LEU A 94 -8.59 3.09 -3.91
C LEU A 94 -9.90 2.51 -4.48
N ASP A 95 -10.88 3.36 -4.78
CA ASP A 95 -12.14 2.98 -5.44
C ASP A 95 -12.17 3.34 -6.94
N CYS A 96 -11.26 4.19 -7.42
CA CYS A 96 -11.16 4.60 -8.82
C CYS A 96 -11.05 3.41 -9.79
N PRO A 97 -11.62 3.49 -11.01
CA PRO A 97 -11.35 2.54 -12.08
C PRO A 97 -9.84 2.35 -12.25
N ILE A 98 -9.41 1.11 -12.53
CA ILE A 98 -8.01 0.83 -12.87
C ILE A 98 -7.83 1.31 -14.31
N ASP A 99 -7.76 2.62 -14.52
CA ASP A 99 -7.32 3.15 -15.79
C ASP A 99 -5.79 3.00 -15.82
N LEU A 100 -5.35 1.99 -16.58
CA LEU A 100 -3.96 1.75 -16.99
C LEU A 100 -3.53 2.78 -18.03
#